data_AF-A0A136P067-F1
#
_entry.id   AF-A0A136P067-F1
#
_cell.length_a   1.000
_cell.length_b   1.000
_cell.length_c   1.000
_cell.angle_alpha   90.00
_cell.angle_beta   90.00
_cell.angle_gamma   90.00
#
_symmetry.space_group_name_H-M   'P 1'
#
loop_
_entity.id
_entity.type
_entity.pdbx_description
1 polymer ?
#
loop_
_entity_poly.entity_id
_entity_poly.type
_entity_poly.pdbx_seq_one_letter_code
_entity_poly.pdbx_strand_id
1 'polypeptide(L)'
;MEQNKKDKPFSLKYLVLFFLTAVITAGITLLLVNIFEKKQEATLYPSVFKPVGEDEIDPKVWGENFPFEYDTYKKTEMNEGPTFYGGSDNFQKVDKYPNLKILFAGNPFSKDYREERGHYWAITDVKETERINEKTPNTCISCKSSSVAVDIKKMGPENFYKAMFKDVGAHYDKS
;
A
#
# COMPACT_ATOMS: atom_id res chain seq x y z
N MET A 1 -43.02 -51.40 -53.02
CA MET A 1 -42.93 -51.67 -51.57
C MET A 1 -41.85 -50.80 -51.00
N GLU A 2 -42.36 -49.87 -50.19
CA GLU A 2 -41.76 -48.84 -49.37
C GLU A 2 -40.65 -49.35 -48.44
N GLN A 3 -39.47 -48.71 -48.47
CA GLN A 3 -38.61 -48.60 -47.29
C GLN A 3 -37.99 -47.21 -47.24
N ASN A 4 -38.70 -46.34 -46.52
CA ASN A 4 -38.33 -44.98 -46.17
C ASN A 4 -37.18 -45.01 -45.13
N LYS A 5 -35.94 -44.85 -45.60
CA LYS A 5 -34.76 -44.76 -44.73
C LYS A 5 -34.73 -43.34 -44.16
N LYS A 6 -35.38 -43.12 -43.01
CA LYS A 6 -35.25 -41.87 -42.26
C LYS A 6 -33.78 -41.71 -41.85
N ASP A 7 -33.07 -40.83 -42.55
CA ASP A 7 -31.75 -40.37 -42.17
C ASP A 7 -31.83 -39.89 -40.72
N LYS A 8 -31.15 -40.61 -39.80
CA LYS A 8 -31.17 -40.27 -38.38
C LYS A 8 -30.59 -38.86 -38.26
N PRO A 9 -31.35 -37.86 -37.78
CA PRO A 9 -30.80 -36.53 -37.59
C PRO A 9 -29.65 -36.70 -36.58
N PHE A 10 -28.49 -36.18 -36.96
CA PHE A 10 -27.28 -35.97 -36.15
C PHE A 10 -27.41 -36.41 -34.67
N SER A 11 -26.73 -37.50 -34.29
CA SER A 11 -26.90 -38.11 -32.95
C SER A 11 -26.74 -37.08 -31.84
N LEU A 12 -27.69 -37.04 -30.89
CA LEU A 12 -27.75 -36.07 -29.78
C LEU A 12 -26.41 -35.92 -29.03
N LYS A 13 -25.60 -36.99 -28.97
CA LYS A 13 -24.26 -36.99 -28.38
C LYS A 13 -23.29 -36.04 -29.11
N TYR A 14 -23.35 -35.99 -30.44
CA TYR A 14 -22.53 -35.09 -31.24
C TYR A 14 -23.00 -33.63 -31.12
N LEU A 15 -24.31 -33.42 -30.95
CA LEU A 15 -24.89 -32.10 -30.71
C LEU A 15 -24.46 -31.55 -29.34
N VAL A 16 -24.53 -32.38 -28.29
CA VAL A 16 -24.05 -32.02 -26.94
C VAL A 16 -22.54 -31.77 -26.95
N LEU A 17 -21.74 -32.63 -27.59
CA LEU A 17 -20.30 -32.44 -27.68
C LEU A 17 -19.94 -31.13 -28.41
N PHE A 18 -20.62 -30.84 -29.52
CA PHE A 18 -20.42 -29.59 -30.27
C PHE A 18 -20.69 -28.36 -29.41
N PHE A 19 -21.85 -28.29 -28.75
CA PHE A 19 -22.18 -27.16 -27.88
C PHE A 19 -21.23 -27.04 -26.69
N LEU A 20 -20.83 -28.16 -26.07
CA LEU A 20 -19.84 -28.16 -24.98
C LEU A 20 -18.50 -27.59 -25.44
N THR A 21 -17.98 -28.05 -26.59
CA THR A 21 -16.73 -27.52 -27.16
C THR A 21 -16.85 -26.05 -27.55
N ALA A 22 -18.01 -25.61 -28.05
CA ALA A 22 -18.26 -24.22 -28.40
C ALA A 22 -18.24 -23.32 -27.16
N VAL A 23 -18.86 -23.75 -26.05
CA VAL A 23 -18.86 -23.02 -24.78
C VAL A 23 -17.45 -22.93 -24.19
N ILE A 24 -16.70 -24.04 -24.18
CA ILE A 24 -15.31 -24.05 -23.68
C ILE A 24 -14.43 -23.12 -24.53
N THR A 25 -14.54 -23.22 -25.86
CA THR A 25 -13.77 -22.37 -26.77
C THR A 25 -14.10 -20.90 -26.56
N ALA A 26 -15.39 -20.55 -26.46
CA ALA A 26 -15.82 -19.17 -26.18
C ALA A 26 -15.27 -18.66 -24.84
N GLY A 27 -15.29 -19.49 -23.78
CA GLY A 27 -14.71 -19.15 -22.48
C GLY A 27 -13.20 -18.88 -22.56
N ILE A 28 -12.46 -19.73 -23.27
CA ILE A 28 -11.00 -19.55 -23.48
C ILE A 28 -10.73 -18.28 -24.31
N THR A 29 -11.51 -18.02 -25.36
CA THR A 29 -11.35 -16.82 -26.19
C THR A 29 -11.64 -15.55 -25.39
N LEU A 30 -12.71 -15.51 -24.60
CA LEU A 30 -13.02 -14.36 -23.72
C LEU A 30 -11.90 -14.11 -22.71
N LEU A 31 -11.34 -15.17 -22.13
CA LEU A 31 -10.20 -15.06 -21.22
C LEU A 31 -8.95 -14.52 -21.94
N LEU A 32 -8.64 -15.03 -23.14
CA LEU A 32 -7.52 -14.57 -23.95
C LEU A 32 -7.66 -13.09 -24.35
N VAL A 33 -8.86 -12.65 -24.74
CA VAL A 33 -9.15 -11.24 -25.07
C VAL A 33 -8.92 -10.37 -23.84
N ASN A 34 -9.47 -10.74 -22.67
CA ASN A 34 -9.26 -10.01 -21.42
C ASN A 34 -7.76 -9.88 -21.07
N ILE A 35 -7.00 -10.99 -21.15
CA ILE A 35 -5.55 -10.98 -20.88
C ILE A 35 -4.82 -10.06 -21.87
N PHE A 36 -5.17 -10.13 -23.16
CA PHE A 36 -4.51 -9.34 -24.19
C PHE A 36 -4.81 -7.84 -24.05
N GLU A 37 -6.06 -7.47 -23.78
CA GLU A 37 -6.47 -6.09 -23.48
C GLU A 37 -5.70 -5.55 -22.27
N LYS A 38 -5.67 -6.29 -21.16
CA LYS A 38 -4.92 -5.89 -19.95
C LYS A 38 -3.43 -5.72 -20.20
N LYS A 39 -2.83 -6.57 -21.05
CA LYS A 39 -1.42 -6.42 -21.44
C LYS A 39 -1.18 -5.19 -22.31
N GLN A 40 -2.09 -4.88 -23.24
CA GLN A 40 -1.99 -3.66 -24.05
C GLN A 40 -2.17 -2.39 -23.19
N GLU A 41 -3.15 -2.38 -22.28
CA GLU A 41 -3.33 -1.30 -21.31
C GLU A 41 -2.06 -1.06 -20.49
N ALA A 42 -1.40 -2.12 -20.02
CA ALA A 42 -0.15 -2.02 -19.27
C ALA A 42 1.01 -1.44 -20.09
N THR A 43 1.08 -1.69 -21.40
CA THR A 43 2.11 -1.11 -22.26
C THR A 43 1.87 0.36 -22.62
N LEU A 44 0.62 0.82 -22.53
CA LEU A 44 0.25 2.20 -22.85
C LEU A 44 0.21 3.10 -21.62
N TYR A 45 0.45 2.56 -20.43
CA TYR A 45 0.32 3.29 -19.18
C TYR A 45 1.69 3.82 -18.68
N PRO A 46 1.77 5.11 -18.26
CA PRO A 46 0.74 6.15 -18.38
C PRO A 46 0.76 6.79 -19.79
N SER A 47 -0.41 6.87 -20.45
CA SER A 47 -0.52 7.39 -21.83
C SER A 47 -0.44 8.91 -21.91
N VAL A 48 -0.63 9.59 -20.78
CA VAL A 48 -0.45 11.04 -20.61
C VAL A 48 0.13 11.30 -19.22
N PHE A 49 1.43 11.59 -19.17
CA PHE A 49 2.10 12.00 -17.93
C PHE A 49 1.71 13.44 -17.59
N LYS A 50 0.99 13.65 -16.49
CA LYS A 50 0.77 14.98 -15.92
C LYS A 50 2.07 15.46 -15.28
N PRO A 51 2.50 16.71 -15.53
CA PRO A 51 3.72 17.22 -14.92
C PRO A 51 3.59 17.24 -13.39
N VAL A 52 4.61 16.74 -12.71
CA VAL A 52 4.74 16.74 -11.26
C VAL A 52 5.89 17.67 -10.89
N GLY A 53 5.71 18.51 -9.86
CA GLY A 53 6.75 19.43 -9.40
C GLY A 53 7.93 18.70 -8.77
N GLU A 54 9.12 19.31 -8.83
CA GLU A 54 10.35 18.74 -8.24
C GLU A 54 10.22 18.49 -6.73
N ASP A 55 9.51 19.38 -6.03
CA ASP A 55 9.29 19.31 -4.58
C ASP A 55 7.87 18.82 -4.23
N GLU A 56 7.18 18.12 -5.15
CA GLU A 56 5.85 17.57 -4.90
C GLU A 56 5.91 16.33 -4.00
N ILE A 57 5.26 16.42 -2.85
CA ILE A 57 5.30 15.42 -1.79
C ILE A 57 3.96 14.76 -1.51
N ASP A 58 2.85 15.31 -2.02
CA ASP A 58 1.51 14.74 -1.85
C ASP A 58 1.38 13.48 -2.72
N PRO A 59 1.28 12.27 -2.12
CA PRO A 59 1.16 11.03 -2.88
C PRO A 59 -0.08 10.99 -3.77
N LYS A 60 -1.12 11.78 -3.48
CA LYS A 60 -2.32 11.88 -4.30
C LYS A 60 -2.03 12.49 -5.67
N VAL A 61 -1.13 13.48 -5.74
CA VAL A 61 -0.72 14.11 -7.01
C VAL A 61 0.03 13.09 -7.87
N TRP A 62 0.92 12.32 -7.26
CA TRP A 62 1.60 11.19 -7.92
C TRP A 62 0.61 10.11 -8.36
N GLY A 63 -0.42 9.84 -7.55
CA GLY A 63 -1.48 8.88 -7.84
C GLY A 63 -2.36 9.23 -9.05
N GLU A 64 -2.30 10.46 -9.57
CA GLU A 64 -2.96 10.79 -10.86
C GLU A 64 -2.24 10.15 -12.06
N ASN A 65 -0.92 9.99 -11.97
CA ASN A 65 -0.09 9.33 -12.98
C ASN A 65 0.09 7.83 -12.68
N PHE A 66 0.03 7.46 -11.40
CA PHE A 66 0.29 6.10 -10.91
C PHE A 66 -0.85 5.56 -10.00
N PRO A 67 -2.12 5.51 -10.47
CA PRO A 67 -3.25 5.03 -9.66
C PRO A 67 -3.08 3.63 -9.05
N PHE A 68 -2.49 2.66 -9.76
CA PHE A 68 -2.31 1.31 -9.21
C PHE A 68 -1.35 1.28 -8.01
N GLU A 69 -0.21 1.95 -8.15
CA GLU A 69 0.79 2.10 -7.11
C GLU A 69 0.20 2.86 -5.91
N TYR A 70 -0.51 3.96 -6.16
CA TYR A 70 -1.20 4.73 -5.14
C TYR A 70 -2.26 3.90 -4.38
N ASP A 71 -3.04 3.09 -5.09
CA ASP A 71 -4.00 2.18 -4.47
C ASP A 71 -3.30 1.11 -3.62
N THR A 72 -2.17 0.56 -4.05
CA THR A 72 -1.39 -0.36 -3.22
C THR A 72 -0.76 0.32 -2.00
N TYR A 73 -0.34 1.57 -2.12
CA TYR A 73 0.15 2.35 -0.98
C TYR A 73 -0.96 2.58 0.06
N LYS A 74 -2.16 2.98 -0.37
CA LYS A 74 -3.30 3.20 0.52
C LYS A 74 -3.72 1.95 1.29
N LYS A 75 -3.48 0.74 0.75
CA LYS A 75 -3.73 -0.51 1.49
C LYS A 75 -2.93 -0.59 2.80
N THR A 76 -1.82 0.14 2.94
CA THR A 76 -1.05 0.22 4.19
C THR A 76 -1.78 0.97 5.31
N GLU A 77 -2.92 1.60 5.02
CA GLU A 77 -3.86 2.08 6.04
C GLU A 77 -4.52 0.94 6.81
N MET A 78 -4.79 -0.18 6.14
CA MET A 78 -5.57 -1.28 6.69
C MET A 78 -4.77 -2.03 7.76
N ASN A 79 -5.45 -2.39 8.85
CA ASN A 79 -4.90 -3.32 9.83
C ASN A 79 -5.35 -4.74 9.47
N GLU A 80 -4.40 -5.59 9.09
CA GLU A 80 -4.61 -7.01 8.78
C GLU A 80 -4.54 -7.92 10.03
N GLY A 81 -4.31 -7.33 11.21
CA GLY A 81 -4.24 -8.03 12.48
C GLY A 81 -2.86 -8.62 12.80
N PRO A 82 -2.78 -9.47 13.83
CA PRO A 82 -1.53 -10.09 14.26
C PRO A 82 -1.17 -11.29 13.39
N THR A 83 0.14 -11.49 13.22
CA THR A 83 0.75 -12.73 12.74
C THR A 83 1.43 -13.44 13.92
N PHE A 84 2.12 -14.56 13.67
CA PHE A 84 2.80 -15.30 14.73
C PHE A 84 3.87 -14.46 15.45
N TYR A 85 4.57 -13.56 14.73
CA TYR A 85 5.69 -12.78 15.27
C TYR A 85 5.53 -11.26 15.18
N GLY A 86 4.43 -10.77 14.60
CA GLY A 86 4.22 -9.33 14.39
C GLY A 86 2.83 -9.07 13.85
N GLY A 87 2.73 -8.31 12.77
CA GLY A 87 1.47 -7.94 12.12
C GLY A 87 1.35 -6.42 12.03
N SER A 88 0.13 -5.92 11.89
CA SER A 88 -0.15 -4.49 11.82
C SER A 88 -1.00 -3.98 12.98
N ASP A 89 -1.21 -4.83 13.99
CA ASP A 89 -1.99 -4.48 15.17
C ASP A 89 -1.15 -3.65 16.15
N ASN A 90 -1.56 -2.41 16.39
CA ASN A 90 -0.79 -1.40 17.11
C ASN A 90 -0.88 -1.57 18.64
N PHE A 91 -0.47 -2.72 19.17
CA PHE A 91 -0.47 -3.01 20.61
C PHE A 91 0.82 -2.53 21.28
N GLN A 92 0.77 -2.27 22.60
CA GLN A 92 1.97 -1.92 23.39
C GLN A 92 2.87 -3.14 23.65
N LYS A 93 4.08 -3.16 23.07
CA LYS A 93 5.07 -4.21 23.32
C LYS A 93 5.56 -4.19 24.76
N VAL A 94 5.67 -3.01 25.39
CA VAL A 94 6.08 -2.91 26.81
C VAL A 94 5.07 -3.49 27.80
N ASP A 95 3.79 -3.51 27.44
CA ASP A 95 2.74 -4.13 28.26
C ASP A 95 2.70 -5.64 28.03
N LYS A 96 2.85 -6.08 26.78
CA LYS A 96 2.89 -7.50 26.41
C LYS A 96 4.15 -8.21 26.90
N TYR A 97 5.29 -7.51 26.91
CA TYR A 97 6.60 -8.03 27.31
C TYR A 97 7.18 -7.18 28.45
N PRO A 98 6.82 -7.44 29.71
CA PRO A 98 7.19 -6.59 30.86
C PRO A 98 8.70 -6.43 31.08
N ASN A 99 9.51 -7.38 30.61
CA ASN A 99 10.97 -7.27 30.61
C ASN A 99 11.47 -6.05 29.81
N LEU A 100 10.75 -5.60 28.77
CA LEU A 100 11.10 -4.40 28.01
C LEU A 100 11.03 -3.14 28.87
N LYS A 101 10.08 -3.04 29.81
CA LYS A 101 10.01 -1.90 30.76
C LYS A 101 11.26 -1.83 31.64
N ILE A 102 11.76 -2.98 32.07
CA ILE A 102 12.96 -3.08 32.92
C ILE A 102 14.21 -2.74 32.10
N LEU A 103 14.35 -3.35 30.92
CA LEU A 103 15.52 -3.14 30.06
C LEU A 103 15.64 -1.70 29.55
N PHE A 104 14.51 -1.03 29.34
CA PHE A 104 14.46 0.38 28.91
C PHE A 104 14.29 1.36 30.07
N ALA A 105 14.53 0.95 31.32
CA ALA A 105 14.39 1.84 32.47
C ALA A 105 15.23 3.12 32.29
N GLY A 106 14.58 4.28 32.47
CA GLY A 106 15.20 5.60 32.25
C GLY A 106 15.24 6.08 30.78
N ASN A 107 14.77 5.27 29.84
CA ASN A 107 14.68 5.60 28.42
C ASN A 107 13.21 5.79 27.99
N PRO A 108 12.85 6.74 27.10
CA PRO A 108 11.49 6.93 26.60
C PRO A 108 10.82 5.66 26.06
N PHE A 109 11.59 4.70 25.54
CA PHE A 109 11.08 3.40 25.08
C PHE A 109 10.44 2.55 26.18
N SER A 110 10.70 2.82 27.47
CA SER A 110 9.97 2.17 28.57
C SER A 110 8.53 2.64 28.74
N LYS A 111 8.20 3.83 28.20
CA LYS A 111 6.86 4.40 28.26
C LYS A 111 6.00 3.90 27.11
N ASP A 112 6.56 3.97 25.90
CA ASP A 112 5.83 3.65 24.69
C ASP A 112 6.75 2.98 23.66
N TYR A 113 6.41 1.74 23.32
CA TYR A 113 7.04 0.98 22.26
C TYR A 113 5.99 0.02 21.68
N ARG A 114 5.28 0.49 20.65
CA ARG A 114 4.23 -0.28 19.99
C ARG A 114 4.77 -1.16 18.87
N GLU A 115 3.96 -2.15 18.51
CA GLU A 115 4.09 -2.86 17.25
C GLU A 115 3.94 -1.90 16.07
N GLU A 116 4.83 -2.06 15.10
CA GLU A 116 4.81 -1.30 13.86
C GLU A 116 3.58 -1.63 13.01
N ARG A 117 3.19 -0.70 12.14
CA ARG A 117 2.13 -0.87 11.16
C ARG A 117 2.47 -0.15 9.85
N GLY A 118 1.54 -0.17 8.91
CA GLY A 118 1.77 0.32 7.55
C GLY A 118 2.22 1.77 7.46
N HIS A 119 2.99 2.08 6.41
CA HIS A 119 3.64 3.38 6.21
C HIS A 119 2.67 4.57 6.22
N TYR A 120 1.41 4.38 5.83
CA TYR A 120 0.34 5.39 5.94
C TYR A 120 0.23 6.01 7.34
N TRP A 121 0.59 5.26 8.40
CA TRP A 121 0.51 5.71 9.78
C TRP A 121 1.80 6.32 10.33
N ALA A 122 2.89 6.37 9.56
CA ALA A 122 4.21 6.75 10.05
C ALA A 122 4.24 8.13 10.76
N ILE A 123 3.53 9.12 10.20
CA ILE A 123 3.44 10.47 10.77
C ILE A 123 2.49 10.52 11.98
N THR A 124 1.36 9.82 11.91
CA THR A 124 0.44 9.71 13.04
C THR A 124 1.15 9.07 14.23
N ASP A 125 1.82 7.94 14.04
CA ASP A 125 2.43 7.17 15.12
C ASP A 125 3.63 7.89 15.75
N VAL A 126 4.44 8.60 14.97
CA VAL A 126 5.54 9.38 15.54
C VAL A 126 5.04 10.61 16.31
N LYS A 127 3.87 11.16 15.96
CA LYS A 127 3.26 12.30 16.68
C LYS A 127 2.52 11.88 17.94
N GLU A 128 1.88 10.71 17.91
CA GLU A 128 1.08 10.19 19.02
C GLU A 128 1.90 9.39 20.05
N THR A 129 3.13 9.02 19.74
CA THR A 129 3.94 8.25 20.67
C THR A 129 4.32 9.06 21.92
N GLU A 130 4.21 8.42 23.09
CA GLU A 130 4.57 9.04 24.38
C GLU A 130 6.09 9.21 24.56
N ARG A 131 6.88 8.78 23.57
CA ARG A 131 8.32 9.02 23.55
C ARG A 131 8.67 10.47 23.24
N ILE A 132 7.84 11.17 22.46
CA ILE A 132 8.07 12.56 22.11
C ILE A 132 7.78 13.45 23.32
N ASN A 133 8.63 14.46 23.49
CA ASN A 133 8.51 15.51 24.49
C ASN A 133 9.19 16.81 24.01
N GLU A 134 9.08 17.86 24.81
CA GLU A 134 9.62 19.21 24.54
C GLU A 134 11.11 19.28 24.18
N LYS A 135 11.91 18.27 24.56
CA LYS A 135 13.36 18.20 24.32
C LYS A 135 13.72 17.26 23.16
N THR A 136 12.73 16.75 22.43
CA THR A 136 12.98 15.78 21.37
C THR A 136 13.57 16.48 20.16
N PRO A 137 14.75 16.05 19.68
CA PRO A 137 15.37 16.66 18.49
C PRO A 137 14.53 16.37 17.24
N ASN A 138 14.55 17.31 16.29
CA ASN A 138 13.79 17.17 15.05
C ASN A 138 14.28 15.98 14.19
N THR A 139 15.49 15.47 14.39
CA THR A 139 16.01 14.26 13.75
C THR A 139 15.05 13.05 13.83
N CYS A 140 14.16 13.01 14.83
CA CYS A 140 13.13 11.96 14.92
C CYS A 140 12.16 11.91 13.72
N ILE A 141 11.98 13.01 12.97
CA ILE A 141 11.12 13.04 11.77
C ILE A 141 11.84 12.62 10.48
N SER A 142 13.18 12.50 10.49
CA SER A 142 14.00 12.30 9.28
C SER A 142 13.64 11.07 8.44
N CYS A 143 13.04 10.06 9.04
CA CYS A 143 12.62 8.83 8.36
C CYS A 143 11.09 8.66 8.31
N LYS A 144 10.32 9.74 8.48
CA LYS A 144 8.86 9.67 8.65
C LYS A 144 8.06 10.33 7.54
N SER A 145 8.63 11.29 6.81
CA SER A 145 7.96 11.96 5.69
C SER A 145 8.95 12.34 4.57
N SER A 146 8.44 12.41 3.34
CA SER A 146 9.10 13.05 2.20
C SER A 146 9.31 14.56 2.40
N SER A 147 8.50 15.22 3.23
CA SER A 147 8.63 16.65 3.58
C SER A 147 10.02 17.01 4.13
N VAL A 148 10.73 16.04 4.71
CA VAL A 148 12.10 16.21 5.24
C VAL A 148 13.04 16.77 4.18
N ALA A 149 12.99 16.25 2.94
CA ALA A 149 13.88 16.70 1.87
C ALA A 149 13.59 18.16 1.49
N VAL A 150 12.31 18.51 1.40
CA VAL A 150 11.84 19.87 1.09
C VAL A 150 12.26 20.85 2.19
N ASP A 151 12.14 20.46 3.46
CA ASP A 151 12.53 21.33 4.56
C ASP A 151 14.04 21.49 4.67
N ILE A 152 14.82 20.43 4.49
CA ILE A 152 16.28 20.51 4.44
C ILE A 152 16.72 21.45 3.30
N LYS A 153 16.06 21.41 2.13
CA LYS A 153 16.33 22.32 1.01
C LYS A 153 16.01 23.78 1.37
N LYS A 154 14.94 24.03 2.15
CA LYS A 154 14.50 25.38 2.56
C LYS A 154 15.32 25.98 3.69
N MET A 155 15.56 25.23 4.78
CA MET A 155 16.18 25.77 5.99
C MET A 155 17.66 25.41 6.13
N GLY A 156 18.16 24.47 5.32
CA GLY A 156 19.51 23.92 5.40
C GLY A 156 19.62 22.78 6.43
N PRO A 157 20.53 21.81 6.21
CA PRO A 157 20.65 20.63 7.06
C PRO A 157 21.00 20.97 8.51
N GLU A 158 21.87 21.96 8.73
CA GLU A 158 22.28 22.36 10.09
C GLU A 158 21.08 22.85 10.93
N ASN A 159 20.25 23.72 10.35
CA ASN A 159 19.07 24.24 11.05
C ASN A 159 18.02 23.13 11.24
N PHE A 160 17.84 22.26 10.26
CA PHE A 160 16.89 21.15 10.35
C PHE A 160 17.21 20.21 11.52
N TYR A 161 18.48 19.83 11.69
CA TYR A 161 18.89 18.90 12.76
C TYR A 161 19.06 19.57 14.13
N LYS A 162 19.25 20.90 14.19
CA LYS A 162 19.27 21.67 15.44
C LYS A 162 17.87 21.97 15.99
N ALA A 163 16.86 21.99 15.13
CA ALA A 163 15.48 22.26 15.54
C ALA A 163 14.94 21.18 16.50
N MET A 164 13.89 21.52 17.25
CA MET A 164 13.14 20.53 18.03
C MET A 164 12.01 19.96 17.19
N PHE A 165 11.63 18.71 17.48
CA PHE A 165 10.54 18.03 16.79
C PHE A 165 9.24 18.83 16.84
N LYS A 166 8.95 19.45 17.99
CA LYS A 166 7.75 20.28 18.19
C LYS A 166 7.67 21.50 17.27
N ASP A 167 8.81 21.99 16.78
CA ASP A 167 8.88 23.21 15.97
C ASP A 167 8.79 22.92 14.46
N VAL A 168 9.03 21.66 14.05
CA VAL A 168 9.09 21.27 12.63
C VAL A 168 8.30 19.98 12.40
N GLY A 169 8.82 18.82 12.82
CA GLY A 169 8.21 17.51 12.54
C GLY A 169 6.79 17.33 13.08
N ALA A 170 6.42 18.02 14.17
CA ALA A 170 5.05 18.00 14.70
C ALA A 170 4.02 18.65 13.77
N HIS A 171 4.46 19.52 12.86
CA HIS A 171 3.60 20.20 11.90
C HIS A 171 3.47 19.45 10.57
N TYR A 172 4.08 18.28 10.42
CA TYR A 172 3.92 17.48 9.21
C TYR A 172 2.51 16.90 9.14
N ASP A 173 1.95 17.01 7.94
CA ASP A 173 0.70 16.39 7.57
C ASP A 173 0.90 14.90 7.27
N LYS A 174 -0.21 14.17 7.34
CA LYS A 174 -0.24 12.78 6.89
C LYS A 174 -0.04 12.75 5.37
N SER A 175 0.76 11.78 4.91
CA SER A 175 0.92 11.48 3.49
C SER A 175 -0.28 10.72 2.93
#